data_AF-A0A396Z0C9-F1
#
_entry.id   AF-A0A396Z0C9-F1
#
_cell.length_a   1.000
_cell.length_b   1.000
_cell.length_c   1.000
_cell.angle_alpha   90.00
_cell.angle_beta   90.00
_cell.angle_gamma   90.00
#
_symmetry.space_group_name_H-M   'P 1'
#
loop_
_entity.id
_entity.type
_entity.pdbx_description
1 polymer ?
#
loop_
_entity_poly.entity_id
_entity_poly.type
_entity_poly.pdbx_seq_one_letter_code
_entity_poly.pdbx_strand_id
1 'polypeptide(L)' 'MHPCVTIGVVTEGVIKFQIDGQPEPFLKTGDTFFESENVRIAKFNNESDSTAKFVVFYLLKKERDSTLQVIEKE' A
#
# COMPACT_ATOMS: atom_id res chain seq x y z
N MET A 1 8.55 -3.49 -2.02
CA MET A 1 9.13 -2.38 -1.23
C MET A 1 9.14 -1.16 -2.13
N HIS A 2 8.60 -0.03 -1.67
CA HIS A 2 8.51 1.17 -2.50
C HIS A 2 9.70 2.10 -2.24
N PRO A 3 10.36 2.63 -3.29
CA PRO A 3 11.47 3.57 -3.16
C PRO A 3 10.98 5.01 -2.90
N CYS A 4 9.79 5.19 -2.35
CA CYS A 4 9.26 6.50 -1.99
C CYS A 4 8.18 6.36 -0.92
N VAL A 5 7.82 7.48 -0.29
CA VAL A 5 6.66 7.56 0.59
C VAL A 5 5.40 7.32 -0.24
N THR A 6 4.51 6.50 0.30
CA THR A 6 3.24 6.15 -0.31
C THR A 6 2.12 6.43 0.66
N ILE A 7 1.09 7.15 0.21
CA ILE A 7 -0.11 7.46 0.98
C ILE A 7 -1.28 6.90 0.21
N GLY A 8 -2.18 6.15 0.86
CA GLY A 8 -3.37 5.66 0.18
C GLY A 8 -4.64 5.79 1.01
N VAL A 9 -5.76 5.67 0.32
CA VAL A 9 -7.11 5.68 0.89
C VAL A 9 -7.92 4.55 0.29
N VAL A 10 -8.61 3.79 1.14
CA VAL A 10 -9.56 2.77 0.68
C VAL A 10 -10.82 3.47 0.21
N THR A 11 -11.20 3.26 -1.05
CA THR A 11 -12.39 3.88 -1.65
C THR A 11 -13.58 2.91 -1.69
N GLU A 12 -13.33 1.61 -1.57
CA GLU A 12 -14.36 0.57 -1.52
C GLU A 12 -13.83 -0.69 -0.81
N GLY A 13 -14.69 -1.38 -0.04
CA GLY A 13 -14.37 -2.67 0.54
C GLY A 13 -13.47 -2.61 1.78
N VAL A 14 -12.74 -3.71 2.02
CA VAL A 14 -11.88 -3.91 3.19
C VAL A 14 -10.52 -4.47 2.76
N ILE A 15 -9.44 -3.94 3.32
CA ILE A 15 -8.07 -4.36 3.05
C ILE A 15 -7.40 -4.78 4.36
N LYS A 16 -6.80 -5.96 4.39
CA LYS A 16 -5.91 -6.37 5.48
C LYS A 16 -4.53 -5.78 5.23
N PHE A 17 -4.11 -4.89 6.13
CA PHE A 17 -2.86 -4.14 6.01
C PHE A 17 -1.89 -4.52 7.12
N GLN A 18 -0.60 -4.63 6.79
CA GLN A 18 0.45 -4.86 7.77
C GLN A 18 1.80 -4.33 7.30
N ILE A 19 2.39 -3.45 8.08
CA ILE A 19 3.84 -3.22 8.05
C ILE A 19 4.51 -4.36 8.80
N ASP A 20 5.57 -4.95 8.26
CA ASP A 20 6.23 -6.11 8.87
C ASP A 20 6.57 -5.89 10.36
N GLY A 21 6.12 -6.81 11.22
CA GLY A 21 6.26 -6.72 12.68
C GLY A 21 5.31 -5.75 13.40
N GLN A 22 4.43 -5.04 12.69
CA GLN A 22 3.43 -4.13 13.26
C GLN A 22 2.04 -4.78 13.38
N PRO A 23 1.09 -4.15 14.11
CA PRO A 23 -0.29 -4.59 14.13
C PRO A 23 -0.90 -4.75 12.74
N GLU A 24 -1.86 -5.65 12.64
CA GLU A 24 -2.47 -6.09 11.38
C GLU A 24 -3.92 -5.59 11.28
N PRO A 25 -4.19 -4.29 11.06
CA PRO A 25 -5.56 -3.77 11.00
C PRO A 25 -6.29 -4.17 9.71
N PHE A 26 -7.62 -4.19 9.79
CA PHE A 26 -8.48 -4.12 8.61
C PHE A 26 -8.82 -2.65 8.33
N LEU A 27 -8.43 -2.16 7.16
CA LEU A 27 -8.76 -0.83 6.66
C LEU A 27 -10.08 -0.91 5.89
N LYS A 28 -11.03 -0.02 6.20
CA LYS A 28 -12.34 0.07 5.56
C LYS A 28 -12.40 1.30 4.67
N THR A 29 -13.45 1.43 3.85
CA THR A 29 -13.73 2.64 3.07
C THR A 29 -13.56 3.92 3.90
N GLY A 30 -12.74 4.84 3.42
CA GLY A 30 -12.40 6.10 4.09
C GLY A 30 -11.13 6.03 4.94
N ASP A 31 -10.70 4.84 5.36
CA ASP A 31 -9.44 4.68 6.08
C ASP A 31 -8.25 4.93 5.16
N THR A 32 -7.19 5.46 5.76
CA THR A 32 -5.94 5.77 5.07
C THR A 32 -4.83 4.84 5.53
N PHE A 33 -3.82 4.66 4.67
CA PHE A 33 -2.59 3.99 5.01
C PHE A 33 -1.39 4.82 4.59
N PHE A 34 -0.31 4.66 5.34
CA PHE A 34 0.95 5.35 5.14
C PHE A 34 2.08 4.33 5.12
N GLU A 35 2.85 4.34 4.04
CA GLU A 35 4.02 3.50 3.88
C GLU A 35 5.24 4.41 3.74
N SER A 36 6.16 4.33 4.71
CA SER A 36 7.43 5.06 4.62
C SER A 36 8.30 4.46 3.52
N GLU A 37 9.20 5.27 2.98
CA GLU A 37 10.19 4.84 1.99
C GLU A 37 10.95 3.60 2.50
N ASN A 38 11.08 2.57 1.66
CA ASN A 38 11.79 1.32 1.93
C ASN A 38 11.26 0.49 3.12
N VAL A 39 10.01 0.68 3.53
CA VAL A 39 9.34 -0.21 4.49
C VAL A 39 8.76 -1.43 3.79
N ARG A 40 8.86 -2.60 4.44
CA ARG A 40 8.23 -3.83 3.96
C ARG A 40 6.77 -3.89 4.43
N ILE A 41 5.86 -3.95 3.47
CA ILE A 41 4.46 -4.28 3.71
C ILE A 41 4.33 -5.80 3.66
N ALA A 42 4.04 -6.40 4.81
CA ALA A 42 3.87 -7.84 4.95
C ALA A 42 2.52 -8.30 4.39
N LYS A 43 1.46 -7.48 4.52
CA LYS A 43 0.12 -7.77 4.02
C LYS A 43 -0.54 -6.54 3.42
N PHE A 44 -1.11 -6.74 2.24
CA PHE A 44 -2.00 -5.79 1.55
C PHE A 44 -3.00 -6.62 0.74
N ASN A 45 -3.90 -7.30 1.45
CA ASN A 45 -4.76 -8.33 0.86
C ASN A 45 -6.23 -7.92 0.95
N ASN A 46 -7.01 -8.28 -0.07
CA ASN A 46 -8.46 -8.36 0.09
C ASN A 46 -8.80 -9.76 0.64
N GLU A 47 -9.13 -9.83 1.93
CA GLU A 47 -9.53 -11.08 2.61
C GLU A 47 -11.06 -11.24 2.68
N SER A 48 -11.80 -10.48 1.86
CA SER A 48 -13.26 -10.56 1.76
C SER A 48 -13.70 -11.14 0.42
N ASP A 49 -14.92 -11.64 0.36
CA ASP A 49 -15.55 -12.10 -0.90
C ASP A 49 -15.99 -10.93 -1.81
N SER A 50 -15.96 -9.70 -1.30
CA SER A 50 -16.36 -8.48 -2.03
C SER A 50 -15.16 -7.83 -2.72
N THR A 51 -15.41 -6.98 -3.71
CA THR A 51 -14.35 -6.18 -4.33
C THR A 51 -13.83 -5.13 -3.33
N ALA A 52 -12.51 -4.89 -3.36
CA ALA A 52 -11.87 -3.77 -2.66
C ALA A 52 -11.18 -2.85 -3.67
N LYS A 53 -11.25 -1.53 -3.44
CA LYS A 53 -10.60 -0.50 -4.25
C LYS A 53 -9.90 0.50 -3.34
N PHE A 54 -8.79 1.04 -3.83
CA PHE A 54 -8.03 2.07 -3.15
C PHE A 54 -7.40 3.00 -4.16
N VAL A 55 -7.09 4.22 -3.72
CA VAL A 55 -6.27 5.18 -4.47
C VAL A 55 -4.97 5.35 -3.71
N VAL A 56 -3.87 5.41 -4.46
CA VAL A 56 -2.53 5.52 -3.90
C VAL A 56 -1.79 6.71 -4.53
N PHE A 57 -1.13 7.49 -3.69
CA PHE A 57 -0.32 8.64 -4.03
C PHE A 57 1.14 8.33 -3.71
N TYR A 58 1.99 8.37 -4.73
CA TYR A 58 3.43 8.22 -4.59
C TYR A 58 4.07 9.60 -4.51
N LEU A 59 4.74 9.91 -3.39
CA LEU A 59 5.42 11.19 -3.22
C LEU A 59 6.83 11.11 -3.80
N LEU A 60 6.95 11.50 -5.07
CA LEU A 60 8.20 11.41 -5.82
C LEU A 60 9.16 12.56 -5.49
N LYS A 61 10.44 12.22 -5.38
CA LYS A 61 11.53 13.20 -5.34
C LYS A 61 11.87 13.61 -6.78
N LYS A 62 12.21 14.89 -6.98
CA LYS A 62 12.53 15.50 -8.30
C LYS A 62 13.58 14.74 -9.11
N GLU A 63 14.46 13.98 -8.44
CA GLU A 63 15.69 13.41 -8.99
C GLU A 63 15.65 11.88 -9.19
N ARG A 64 14.51 11.20 -9.02
CA ARG A 64 14.42 9.74 -9.21
C ARG A 64 13.77 9.35 -10.54
N ASP A 65 14.50 8.53 -11.31
CA ASP A 65 14.19 8.15 -12.71
C ASP A 65 13.21 6.98 -12.88
N SER A 66 12.75 6.31 -11.81
CA SER A 66 11.76 5.23 -11.97
C SER A 66 10.77 5.17 -10.81
N THR A 67 9.51 5.44 -11.12
CA THR A 67 8.35 5.59 -10.22
C THR A 67 7.89 4.27 -9.60
N LEU A 68 7.79 3.23 -10.42
CA LEU A 68 7.34 1.90 -10.07
C LEU A 68 8.07 0.92 -11.00
N GLN A 69 8.67 -0.11 -10.43
CA GLN A 69 9.17 -1.25 -11.19
C GLN A 69 8.36 -2.46 -10.76
N VAL A 70 7.59 -3.03 -11.69
CA VAL A 70 6.98 -4.34 -11.49
C VAL A 70 8.12 -5.34 -11.63
N ILE A 71 8.51 -5.96 -10.52
CA ILE A 71 9.51 -7.02 -10.54
C ILE A 71 8.74 -8.31 -10.80
N GLU A 72 8.98 -8.93 -11.96
CA GLU A 72 8.47 -10.29 -12.21
C GLU A 72 9.12 -11.25 -11.21
N LYS A 73 8.30 -12.15 -10.66
CA LYS A 73 8.77 -13.14 -9.70
C LYS A 73 9.32 -14.33 -10.48
N GLU A 74 10.61 -14.61 -10.34
CA GLU A 74 11.25 -15.84 -10.84
C GLU A 74 10.64 -17.09 -10.19
#